data_AF-A0A9J7KZN7-F1
#
_entry.id   AF-A0A9J7KZN7-F1
#
_cell.length_a   1.000
_cell.length_b   1.000
_cell.length_c   1.000
_cell.angle_alpha   90.00
_cell.angle_beta   90.00
_cell.angle_gamma   90.00
#
_symmetry.space_group_name_H-M   'P 1'
#
loop_
_entity.id
_entity.type
_entity.pdbx_description
1 polymer ?
#
loop_
_entity_poly.entity_id
_entity_poly.type
_entity_poly.pdbx_seq_one_letter_code
_entity_poly.pdbx_strand_id
1 'polypeptide(L)'
;MSSIVEYYHGKTVLVTGATGFMGKVLVEKLLRACPDVDTLYLMVRHKAGQTPAQRINSIVEGKLFDQLRLLQPDFQAKLRPITSDLLEPDLGLSQSDEELLVSKVNIVFHSAAMVKFQEHLK
;
A
#
# COMPACT_ATOMS: atom_id res chain seq x y z
N MET A 1 -9.17 -18.72 14.78
CA MET A 1 -9.58 -17.71 13.76
C MET A 1 -9.44 -18.38 12.40
N SER A 2 -9.64 -17.69 11.26
CA SER A 2 -9.27 -18.32 9.98
C SER A 2 -7.74 -18.37 9.87
N SER A 3 -7.20 -19.39 9.21
CA SER A 3 -5.74 -19.52 9.00
C SER A 3 -5.13 -18.30 8.30
N ILE A 4 -5.92 -17.59 7.49
CA ILE A 4 -5.50 -16.35 6.83
C ILE A 4 -5.30 -15.22 7.85
N VAL A 5 -6.25 -15.03 8.77
CA VAL A 5 -6.14 -13.97 9.80
C VAL A 5 -4.92 -14.21 10.67
N GLU A 6 -4.73 -15.45 11.11
CA GLU A 6 -3.58 -15.86 11.92
C GLU A 6 -2.26 -15.67 11.18
N TYR A 7 -2.23 -15.93 9.87
CA TYR A 7 -1.06 -15.68 9.04
C TYR A 7 -0.68 -14.21 9.00
N TYR A 8 -1.63 -13.27 8.89
CA TYR A 8 -1.32 -11.84 8.82
C TYR A 8 -1.10 -11.17 10.18
N HIS A 9 -1.38 -11.85 11.29
CA HIS A 9 -1.25 -11.30 12.63
C HIS A 9 0.19 -10.81 12.92
N GLY A 10 0.32 -9.54 13.26
CA GLY A 10 1.60 -8.87 13.56
C GLY A 10 2.54 -8.74 12.36
N LYS A 11 2.11 -9.11 11.15
CA LYS A 11 2.94 -9.01 9.95
C LYS A 11 2.84 -7.63 9.33
N THR A 12 3.92 -7.23 8.67
CA THR A 12 3.94 -6.04 7.82
C THR A 12 3.85 -6.44 6.35
N VAL A 13 3.26 -5.57 5.55
CA VAL A 13 2.98 -5.82 4.13
C VAL A 13 3.44 -4.63 3.29
N LEU A 14 4.25 -4.88 2.27
CA LEU A 14 4.58 -3.92 1.22
C LEU A 14 3.62 -4.10 0.04
N VAL A 15 3.01 -3.00 -0.42
CA VAL A 15 2.09 -3.01 -1.56
C VAL A 15 2.57 -2.03 -2.63
N THR A 16 2.91 -2.54 -3.81
CA THR A 16 3.04 -1.70 -5.01
C THR A 16 1.68 -1.52 -5.68
N GLY A 17 1.46 -0.35 -6.28
CA GLY A 17 0.20 -0.09 -6.99
C GLY A 17 -0.98 0.13 -6.07
N ALA A 18 -0.75 0.46 -4.79
CA ALA A 18 -1.80 0.72 -3.79
C ALA A 18 -2.81 1.80 -4.22
N THR A 19 -2.39 2.74 -5.06
CA THR A 19 -3.26 3.78 -5.61
C THR A 19 -4.10 3.35 -6.81
N GLY A 20 -3.84 2.16 -7.36
CA GLY A 20 -4.56 1.59 -8.49
C GLY A 20 -5.89 0.96 -8.10
N PHE A 21 -6.67 0.54 -9.10
CA PHE A 21 -8.02 -0.02 -8.88
C PHE A 21 -8.01 -1.26 -7.98
N MET A 22 -7.12 -2.22 -8.25
CA MET A 22 -7.01 -3.44 -7.42
C MET A 22 -6.20 -3.23 -6.15
N GLY A 23 -5.16 -2.39 -6.20
CA GLY A 23 -4.35 -2.10 -5.01
C GLY A 23 -5.17 -1.54 -3.85
N LYS A 24 -6.09 -0.59 -4.10
CA LYS A 24 -6.93 -0.03 -3.03
C LYS A 24 -7.90 -1.06 -2.44
N VAL A 25 -8.38 -2.01 -3.25
CA VAL A 25 -9.25 -3.11 -2.79
C VAL A 25 -8.46 -4.08 -1.92
N LEU A 26 -7.22 -4.40 -2.31
CA LEU A 26 -6.32 -5.22 -1.49
C LEU A 26 -6.03 -4.54 -0.14
N VAL A 27 -5.69 -3.25 -0.14
CA VAL A 27 -5.43 -2.49 1.10
C VAL A 27 -6.65 -2.50 2.02
N GLU A 28 -7.84 -2.17 1.49
CA GLU A 28 -9.10 -2.22 2.26
C GLU A 28 -9.33 -3.62 2.83
N LYS A 29 -9.18 -4.65 2.01
CA LYS A 29 -9.47 -6.03 2.38
C LYS A 29 -8.52 -6.54 3.45
N LEU A 30 -7.22 -6.23 3.35
CA LEU A 30 -6.23 -6.60 4.36
C LEU A 30 -6.58 -5.95 5.70
N LEU A 31 -6.83 -4.64 5.72
CA LEU A 31 -7.17 -3.94 6.95
C LEU A 31 -8.48 -4.45 7.55
N ARG A 32 -9.53 -4.62 6.75
CA ARG A 32 -10.85 -5.05 7.25
C ARG A 32 -10.87 -6.51 7.70
N ALA A 33 -10.26 -7.41 6.94
CA ALA A 33 -10.33 -8.85 7.21
C ALA A 33 -9.22 -9.33 8.16
N CYS A 34 -8.09 -8.65 8.20
CA CYS A 34 -6.93 -8.97 9.05
C CYS A 34 -6.61 -7.75 9.92
N PRO A 35 -7.46 -7.44 10.92
CA PRO A 35 -7.28 -6.26 11.77
C PRO A 35 -5.93 -6.24 12.46
N ASP A 36 -5.34 -7.39 12.77
CA ASP A 36 -4.06 -7.46 13.50
C ASP A 36 -2.83 -7.38 12.58
N VAL A 37 -2.98 -7.05 11.30
CA VAL A 37 -1.85 -6.64 10.46
C VAL A 37 -1.20 -5.40 11.07
N ASP A 38 0.13 -5.40 11.18
CA ASP A 38 0.86 -4.35 11.90
C ASP A 38 0.94 -3.08 11.07
N THR A 39 1.63 -3.16 9.92
CA THR A 39 1.92 -2.00 9.08
C THR A 39 1.75 -2.37 7.60
N LEU A 40 1.06 -1.51 6.85
CA LEU A 40 1.02 -1.54 5.39
C LEU A 40 1.92 -0.43 4.84
N TYR A 41 3.06 -0.81 4.29
CA TYR A 41 3.93 0.05 3.51
C TYR A 41 3.38 0.18 2.09
N LEU A 42 3.04 1.40 1.67
CA LEU A 42 2.39 1.66 0.40
C LEU A 42 3.34 2.42 -0.52
N MET A 43 3.79 1.78 -1.60
CA MET A 43 4.64 2.41 -2.60
C MET A 43 3.82 3.33 -3.51
N VAL A 44 4.18 4.62 -3.48
CA VAL A 44 3.42 5.70 -4.09
C VAL A 44 4.36 6.51 -4.99
N ARG A 45 4.05 6.52 -6.29
CA ARG A 45 4.77 7.38 -7.25
C ARG A 45 4.66 8.87 -6.89
N HIS A 46 5.71 9.62 -7.13
CA HIS A 46 5.64 11.07 -6.98
C HIS A 46 4.54 11.66 -7.89
N LYS A 47 3.83 12.68 -7.42
CA LYS A 47 2.89 13.47 -8.21
C LYS A 47 3.01 14.93 -7.82
N ALA A 48 3.26 15.80 -8.80
CA ALA A 48 3.45 17.23 -8.57
C ALA A 48 2.29 17.82 -7.75
N GLY A 49 2.63 18.60 -6.72
CA GLY A 49 1.67 19.24 -5.83
C GLY A 49 0.98 18.31 -4.83
N GLN A 50 1.39 17.04 -4.71
CA GLN A 50 0.82 16.11 -3.72
C GLN A 50 1.92 15.32 -2.98
N THR A 51 1.87 15.32 -1.65
CA THR A 51 2.69 14.43 -0.83
C THR A 51 2.19 12.97 -0.94
N PRO A 52 3.03 11.96 -0.68
CA PRO A 52 2.59 10.56 -0.62
C PRO A 52 1.42 10.34 0.34
N ALA A 53 1.45 11.02 1.49
CA ALA A 53 0.37 11.00 2.48
C ALA A 53 -0.94 11.55 1.90
N GLN A 54 -0.90 12.72 1.23
CA GLN A 54 -2.09 13.28 0.58
C GLN A 54 -2.66 12.33 -0.49
N ARG A 55 -1.79 11.65 -1.25
CA ARG A 55 -2.23 10.67 -2.24
C ARG A 55 -2.98 9.51 -1.58
N ILE A 56 -2.44 8.94 -0.50
CA ILE A 56 -3.10 7.86 0.24
C ILE A 56 -4.40 8.32 0.92
N ASN A 57 -4.40 9.50 1.56
CA ASN A 57 -5.59 10.07 2.20
C ASN A 57 -6.75 10.18 1.21
N SER A 58 -6.49 10.70 0.00
CA SER A 58 -7.54 10.82 -1.02
C SER A 58 -8.14 9.47 -1.47
N ILE A 59 -7.38 8.38 -1.35
CA ILE A 59 -7.86 7.03 -1.69
C ILE A 59 -8.71 6.49 -0.56
N VAL A 60 -8.22 6.60 0.67
CA VAL A 60 -8.90 6.04 1.84
C VAL A 60 -10.14 6.84 2.19
N GLU A 61 -10.28 8.10 1.78
CA GLU A 61 -11.52 8.89 1.87
C GLU A 61 -12.66 8.35 0.97
N GLY A 62 -12.34 7.59 -0.08
CA GLY A 62 -13.35 7.06 -1.01
C GLY A 62 -14.32 6.05 -0.39
N LYS A 63 -15.49 5.88 -1.02
CA LYS A 63 -16.59 5.01 -0.56
C LYS A 63 -16.21 3.55 -0.28
N LEU A 64 -15.17 3.05 -0.95
CA LEU A 64 -14.63 1.69 -0.72
C LEU A 64 -14.28 1.47 0.76
N PHE A 65 -13.83 2.51 1.45
CA PHE A 65 -13.37 2.46 2.83
C PHE A 65 -14.44 2.84 3.85
N ASP A 66 -15.69 3.11 3.44
CA ASP A 66 -16.77 3.49 4.36
C ASP A 66 -16.98 2.44 5.46
N GLN A 67 -17.04 1.16 5.07
CA GLN A 67 -17.20 0.07 6.04
C GLN A 67 -15.97 -0.10 6.92
N LEU A 68 -14.76 0.06 6.39
CA LEU A 68 -13.54 -0.02 7.18
C LEU A 68 -13.48 1.10 8.23
N ARG A 69 -13.86 2.33 7.87
CA ARG A 69 -13.94 3.46 8.81
C ARG A 69 -14.87 3.16 9.99
N LEU A 70 -16.00 2.50 9.75
CA LEU A 70 -16.95 2.16 10.80
C LEU A 70 -16.42 1.03 11.71
N LEU A 71 -15.76 0.03 11.12
CA LEU A 71 -15.28 -1.15 11.85
C LEU A 71 -13.95 -0.90 12.58
N GLN A 72 -13.08 -0.05 12.02
CA GLN A 72 -11.73 0.21 12.51
C GLN A 72 -11.35 1.68 12.30
N PRO A 73 -11.88 2.64 13.08
CA PRO A 73 -11.67 4.07 12.86
C PRO A 73 -10.19 4.48 12.76
N ASP A 74 -9.31 3.79 13.49
CA ASP A 74 -7.87 4.10 13.56
C ASP A 74 -7.02 3.38 12.50
N PHE A 75 -7.62 2.72 11.50
CA PHE A 75 -6.88 1.93 10.50
C PHE A 75 -5.77 2.73 9.79
N GLN A 76 -5.94 4.04 9.66
CA GLN A 76 -4.97 4.91 8.98
C GLN A 76 -3.62 4.94 9.71
N ALA A 77 -3.60 4.70 11.03
CA ALA A 77 -2.36 4.62 11.81
C ALA A 77 -1.43 3.48 11.34
N LYS A 78 -1.96 2.49 10.62
CA LYS A 78 -1.22 1.35 10.05
C LYS A 78 -0.66 1.62 8.65
N LEU A 79 -1.02 2.74 8.03
CA LEU A 79 -0.59 3.07 6.67
C LEU A 79 0.72 3.86 6.70
N ARG A 80 1.71 3.41 5.94
CA ARG A 80 3.00 4.09 5.76
C ARG A 80 3.27 4.31 4.27
N PRO A 81 2.87 5.46 3.72
CA PRO A 81 3.18 5.82 2.35
C PRO A 81 4.68 6.03 2.17
N ILE A 82 5.27 5.40 1.16
CA ILE A 82 6.68 5.54 0.78
C ILE A 82 6.75 6.04 -0.66
N THR A 83 7.54 7.09 -0.89
CA THR A 83 7.79 7.58 -2.25
C THR A 83 8.63 6.55 -3.00
N SER A 84 8.20 6.17 -4.20
CA SER A 84 8.93 5.20 -5.02
C SER A 84 8.53 5.30 -6.47
N ASP A 85 9.45 5.03 -7.39
CA ASP A 85 9.15 4.81 -8.80
C ASP A 85 9.84 3.53 -9.30
N LEU A 86 9.05 2.56 -9.74
CA LEU A 86 9.54 1.24 -10.16
C LEU A 86 10.36 1.29 -11.46
N LEU A 87 10.34 2.42 -12.17
CA LEU A 87 11.15 2.64 -13.36
C LEU A 87 12.54 3.19 -13.05
N GLU A 88 12.76 3.68 -11.83
CA GLU A 88 14.05 4.20 -11.38
C GLU A 88 14.92 3.08 -10.80
N PRO A 89 16.26 3.24 -10.82
CA PRO A 89 17.17 2.38 -10.06
C PRO A 89 16.74 2.26 -8.60
N ASP A 90 16.91 1.07 -8.02
CA ASP A 90 16.57 0.78 -6.62
C ASP A 90 15.12 1.18 -6.26
N LEU A 91 14.22 1.09 -7.24
CA LEU A 91 12.80 1.42 -7.15
C LEU A 91 12.53 2.89 -6.77
N GLY A 92 13.51 3.77 -6.96
CA GLY A 92 13.45 5.18 -6.57
C GLY A 92 13.33 5.39 -5.06
N LEU A 93 13.80 4.43 -4.26
CA LEU A 93 13.79 4.50 -2.80
C LEU A 93 14.94 5.36 -2.28
N SER A 94 14.71 6.00 -1.13
CA SER A 94 15.84 6.49 -0.34
C SER A 94 16.54 5.31 0.33
N GLN A 95 17.84 5.43 0.62
CA GLN A 95 18.58 4.41 1.36
C GLN A 95 17.90 4.06 2.69
N SER A 96 17.38 5.07 3.41
CA SER A 96 16.65 4.85 4.66
C SER A 96 15.35 4.08 4.49
N ASP A 97 14.61 4.32 3.41
CA ASP A 97 13.38 3.58 3.12
C ASP A 97 13.70 2.14 2.70
N GLU A 98 14.77 1.93 1.92
CA GLU A 98 15.24 0.60 1.56
C GLU A 98 15.62 -0.23 2.79
N GLU A 99 16.47 0.31 3.68
CA GLU A 99 16.88 -0.35 4.92
C GLU A 99 15.67 -0.66 5.82
N LEU A 100 14.71 0.27 5.91
CA LEU A 100 13.45 0.07 6.63
C LEU A 100 12.65 -1.10 6.03
N LEU A 101 12.47 -1.11 4.71
CA LEU A 101 11.68 -2.13 4.03
C LEU A 101 12.32 -3.51 4.15
N VAL A 102 13.63 -3.61 3.92
CA VAL A 102 14.41 -4.86 4.06
C VAL A 102 14.31 -5.41 5.49
N SER A 103 14.36 -4.54 6.50
CA SER A 103 14.35 -4.97 7.91
C SER A 103 12.96 -5.31 8.46
N LYS A 104 11.88 -4.73 7.89
CA LYS A 104 10.54 -4.85 8.47
C LYS A 104 9.58 -5.70 7.67
N VAL A 105 9.66 -5.71 6.33
CA VAL A 105 8.64 -6.30 5.46
C VAL A 105 8.62 -7.82 5.58
N ASN A 106 7.43 -8.38 5.83
CA ASN A 106 7.25 -9.83 5.80
C ASN A 106 6.67 -10.33 4.48
N ILE A 107 5.81 -9.53 3.84
CA ILE A 107 5.03 -9.93 2.67
C ILE A 107 5.06 -8.81 1.63
N VAL A 108 5.26 -9.16 0.36
CA VAL A 108 5.20 -8.22 -0.76
C VAL A 108 4.03 -8.57 -1.67
N PHE A 109 3.15 -7.60 -1.91
CA PHE A 109 2.18 -7.64 -2.99
C PHE A 109 2.61 -6.68 -4.10
N HIS A 110 3.02 -7.24 -5.23
CA HIS A 110 3.34 -6.46 -6.41
C HIS A 110 2.11 -6.35 -7.33
N SER A 111 1.41 -5.22 -7.30
CA SER A 111 0.21 -4.95 -8.11
C SER A 111 0.35 -3.71 -9.00
N ALA A 112 1.49 -3.02 -8.94
CA ALA A 112 1.79 -1.93 -9.86
C ALA A 112 1.93 -2.47 -11.29
N ALA A 113 1.24 -1.81 -12.22
CA ALA A 113 1.36 -2.06 -13.64
C ALA A 113 1.14 -0.76 -14.40
N MET A 114 1.69 -0.70 -15.61
CA MET A 114 1.39 0.35 -16.57
C MET A 114 0.14 -0.07 -17.36
N VAL A 115 -0.99 0.57 -17.08
CA VAL A 115 -2.27 0.26 -17.74
C VAL A 115 -2.55 1.33 -18.79
N LYS A 116 -1.70 1.37 -19.82
CA LYS A 116 -1.92 2.15 -21.04
C LYS A 116 -1.97 1.18 -22.21
N PHE A 117 -3.18 0.88 -22.67
CA PHE A 117 -3.41 -0.12 -23.72
C PHE A 117 -2.91 0.31 -25.12
N GLN A 118 -2.53 1.58 -25.29
CA GLN A 118 -2.08 2.15 -26.57
C GLN A 118 -0.58 2.48 -26.61
N GLU A 119 0.21 2.09 -25.61
CA GLU A 119 1.66 2.29 -25.67
C GLU A 119 2.34 1.14 -26.42
N HIS A 120 3.34 1.47 -27.24
CA HIS A 120 4.24 0.50 -27.81
C HIS A 120 5.15 -0.06 -26.69
N LEU A 121 5.28 -1.38 -26.62
CA LEU A 121 6.28 -2.02 -25.77
C LEU A 121 7.66 -1.50 -26.18
N LYS A 122 8.43 -0.99 -25.21
CA LYS A 122 9.84 -0.65 -25.38
C LYS A 122 10.70 -1.91 -25.37
#